data_AF-A0A0E4GDD2-F1
#
_entry.id   AF-A0A0E4GDD2-F1
#
_cell.length_a   1.000
_cell.length_b   1.000
_cell.length_c   1.000
_cell.angle_alpha   90.00
_cell.angle_beta   90.00
_cell.angle_gamma   90.00
#
_symmetry.space_group_name_H-M   'P 1'
#
loop_
_entity.id
_entity.type
_entity.pdbx_description
1 polymer ?
#
loop_
_entity_poly.entity_id
_entity_poly.type
_entity_poly.pdbx_seq_one_letter_code
_entity_poly.pdbx_strand_id
1 'polypeptide(L)'
;MWNRHQTEERGGLEKLAQYIIRAPLSQERLFYIPSSAVPDGLARVIYKGKNSSVRESFTALDWLARLVTHIPNKGEQIVRYYGYYSNKSRGMRTKTDIDIKTPVPVDSDITKKELRRIWARLIQKVYYTATLR
;
A
#
# COMPACT_ATOMS: atom_id res chain seq x y z
N MET A 1 -26.20 -14.09 22.87
CA MET A 1 -26.15 -13.81 21.42
C MET A 1 -25.23 -12.61 21.14
N TRP A 2 -23.97 -12.67 21.61
CA TRP A 2 -22.98 -11.60 21.53
C TRP A 2 -21.63 -12.18 21.08
N ASN A 3 -21.49 -12.50 19.80
CA ASN A 3 -20.22 -12.99 19.25
C ASN A 3 -20.00 -12.58 17.77
N ARG A 4 -20.92 -11.81 17.18
CA ARG A 4 -20.87 -11.47 15.75
C ARG A 4 -20.11 -10.17 15.45
N HIS A 5 -20.01 -9.25 16.42
CA HIS A 5 -19.36 -7.94 16.20
C HIS A 5 -17.82 -7.98 16.31
N GLN A 6 -17.23 -8.86 17.13
CA GLN A 6 -15.76 -8.96 17.25
C GLN A 6 -15.06 -9.62 16.04
N THR A 7 -15.78 -10.45 15.28
CA THR A 7 -15.21 -11.18 14.13
C THR A 7 -15.13 -10.29 12.87
N GLU A 8 -16.05 -9.34 12.70
CA GLU A 8 -15.99 -8.36 11.60
C GLU A 8 -14.83 -7.36 11.76
N GLU A 9 -14.57 -6.88 12.98
CA GLU A 9 -13.43 -5.99 13.26
C GLU A 9 -12.07 -6.65 12.93
N ARG A 10 -11.89 -7.92 13.31
CA ARG A 10 -10.65 -8.67 13.03
C ARG A 10 -10.43 -8.85 11.52
N GLY A 11 -11.48 -9.19 10.78
CA GLY A 11 -11.43 -9.29 9.32
C GLY A 11 -11.18 -7.94 8.63
N GLY A 12 -11.75 -6.85 9.16
CA GLY A 12 -11.54 -5.50 8.68
C GLY A 12 -10.10 -5.00 8.87
N LEU A 13 -9.52 -5.22 10.06
CA LEU A 13 -8.13 -4.87 10.37
C LEU A 13 -7.13 -5.65 9.50
N GLU A 14 -7.39 -6.93 9.25
CA GLU A 14 -6.56 -7.75 8.37
C GLU A 14 -6.63 -7.28 6.91
N LYS A 15 -7.83 -6.97 6.39
CA LYS A 15 -7.99 -6.37 5.06
C LYS A 15 -7.31 -5.00 4.94
N LEU A 16 -7.40 -4.17 5.98
CA LEU A 16 -6.73 -2.87 6.03
C LEU A 16 -5.20 -3.02 6.05
N ALA A 17 -4.66 -3.92 6.86
CA ALA A 17 -3.23 -4.20 6.90
C ALA A 17 -2.74 -4.74 5.55
N GLN A 18 -3.46 -5.67 4.93
CA GLN A 18 -3.17 -6.15 3.57
C GLN A 18 -3.20 -5.02 2.54
N TYR A 19 -4.13 -4.07 2.67
CA TYR A 19 -4.21 -2.89 1.80
C TYR A 19 -3.01 -1.96 1.97
N ILE A 20 -2.60 -1.69 3.22
CA ILE A 20 -1.44 -0.84 3.56
C ILE A 20 -0.14 -1.47 3.06
N ILE A 21 -0.01 -2.80 3.18
CA ILE A 21 1.20 -3.56 2.83
C ILE A 21 1.27 -3.88 1.32
N ARG A 22 0.18 -3.68 0.58
CA ARG A 22 0.11 -4.09 -0.82
C ARG A 22 1.19 -3.42 -1.68
N ALA A 23 2.00 -4.26 -2.32
CA ALA A 23 2.92 -3.83 -3.36
C ALA A 23 2.17 -2.95 -4.39
N PRO A 24 2.71 -1.76 -4.75
CA PRO A 24 2.04 -0.84 -5.69
C PRO A 24 1.88 -1.46 -7.07
N LEU A 25 2.79 -2.36 -7.40
CA LEU A 25 2.97 -2.97 -8.69
C LEU A 25 2.80 -4.47 -8.57
N SER A 26 2.28 -5.08 -9.63
CA SER A 26 2.15 -6.53 -9.78
C SER A 26 2.99 -6.95 -10.97
N GLN A 27 3.89 -7.91 -10.75
CA GLN A 27 4.78 -8.42 -11.79
C GLN A 27 4.00 -9.09 -12.93
N GLU A 28 2.90 -9.79 -12.63
CA GLU A 28 2.00 -10.40 -13.61
C GLU A 28 1.40 -9.40 -14.60
N ARG A 29 1.43 -8.11 -14.26
CA ARG A 29 0.87 -7.03 -15.07
C ARG A 29 1.95 -6.21 -15.78
N LEU A 30 3.21 -6.65 -15.70
CA LEU A 30 4.37 -6.04 -16.31
C LEU A 30 4.89 -6.92 -17.46
N PHE A 31 4.98 -6.34 -18.65
CA PHE A 31 5.46 -7.03 -19.84
C PHE A 31 6.69 -6.30 -20.38
N TYR A 32 7.78 -7.04 -20.57
CA TYR A 32 9.01 -6.51 -21.13
C TYR A 32 9.11 -6.84 -22.63
N ILE A 33 9.53 -5.86 -23.42
CA ILE A 33 9.80 -6.02 -24.85
C ILE A 33 11.28 -5.65 -25.06
N PRO A 34 12.11 -6.59 -25.53
CA PRO A 34 13.53 -6.33 -25.75
C PRO A 34 13.75 -5.35 -26.91
N SER A 35 14.86 -4.63 -26.89
CA SER A 35 15.25 -3.69 -27.96
C SER A 35 15.29 -4.32 -29.34
N SER A 36 15.68 -5.59 -29.44
CA SER A 36 15.71 -6.35 -30.70
C SER A 36 14.33 -6.56 -31.33
N ALA A 37 13.26 -6.38 -30.56
CA ALA A 37 11.88 -6.56 -31.02
C ALA A 37 11.17 -5.23 -31.32
N VAL A 38 11.87 -4.08 -31.24
CA VAL A 38 11.29 -2.75 -31.45
C VAL A 38 12.06 -2.02 -32.56
N PRO A 39 11.39 -1.36 -33.53
CA PRO A 39 12.06 -0.72 -34.67
C PRO A 39 13.09 0.36 -34.33
N ASP A 40 12.92 1.03 -33.20
CA ASP A 40 13.82 2.10 -32.72
C ASP A 40 15.00 1.58 -31.88
N GLY A 41 15.09 0.26 -31.67
CA GLY A 41 16.14 -0.35 -30.86
C GLY A 41 16.06 -0.03 -29.36
N LEU A 42 14.95 0.54 -28.88
CA LEU A 42 14.76 0.86 -27.47
C LEU A 42 13.86 -0.18 -26.80
N ALA A 43 14.36 -0.79 -25.73
CA ALA A 43 13.58 -1.73 -24.94
C ALA A 43 12.38 -1.01 -24.28
N ARG A 44 11.25 -1.72 -24.15
CA ARG A 44 9.99 -1.17 -23.63
C ARG A 44 9.42 -2.01 -22.49
N VAL A 45 8.67 -1.34 -21.63
CA VAL A 45 7.87 -1.96 -20.57
C VAL A 45 6.42 -1.55 -20.75
N ILE A 46 5.52 -2.53 -20.80
CA ILE A 46 4.07 -2.30 -20.81
C ILE A 46 3.52 -2.68 -19.44
N TYR A 47 2.79 -1.76 -18.81
CA TYR A 47 2.07 -2.04 -17.58
C TYR A 47 0.56 -1.99 -17.81
N LYS A 48 -0.14 -3.07 -17.45
CA LYS A 48 -1.60 -3.16 -17.54
C LYS A 48 -2.24 -2.74 -16.22
N GLY A 49 -3.21 -1.83 -16.21
CA GLY A 49 -3.97 -1.47 -15.01
C GLY A 49 -4.86 -2.61 -14.43
N LYS A 50 -5.26 -2.52 -13.15
CA LYS A 50 -5.97 -3.64 -12.46
C LYS A 50 -7.40 -3.71 -12.94
N ASN A 51 -8.02 -2.54 -12.96
CA ASN A 51 -9.42 -2.31 -13.25
C ASN A 51 -9.59 -1.46 -14.52
N SER A 52 -8.49 -1.10 -15.19
CA SER A 52 -8.52 -0.38 -16.44
C SER A 52 -8.09 -1.31 -17.57
N SER A 53 -8.80 -1.23 -18.68
CA SER A 53 -8.34 -1.79 -19.97
C SER A 53 -7.07 -1.07 -20.47
N VAL A 54 -6.76 0.10 -19.91
CA VAL A 54 -5.59 0.92 -20.22
C VAL A 54 -4.30 0.13 -19.97
N ARG A 55 -3.45 0.13 -21.01
CA ARG A 55 -2.07 -0.32 -20.99
C ARG A 55 -1.19 0.89 -21.24
N GLU A 56 -0.27 1.16 -20.33
CA GLU A 56 0.72 2.22 -20.51
C GLU A 56 2.03 1.59 -20.99
N SER A 57 2.66 2.22 -21.98
CA SER A 57 3.93 1.79 -22.55
C SER A 57 5.00 2.83 -22.22
N PHE A 58 6.15 2.36 -21.76
CA PHE A 58 7.29 3.18 -21.38
C PHE A 58 8.54 2.66 -22.08
N THR A 59 9.53 3.52 -22.27
CA THR A 59 10.89 3.01 -22.47
C THR A 59 11.35 2.31 -21.18
N ALA A 60 12.24 1.33 -21.30
CA ALA A 60 12.76 0.62 -20.14
C ALA A 60 13.45 1.57 -19.14
N LEU A 61 14.13 2.61 -19.66
CA LEU A 61 14.81 3.60 -18.83
C LEU A 61 13.81 4.51 -18.10
N ASP A 62 12.76 5.00 -18.77
CA ASP A 62 11.71 5.80 -18.12
C ASP A 62 10.97 5.01 -17.04
N TRP A 63 10.71 3.72 -17.31
CA TRP A 63 10.12 2.83 -16.33
C TRP A 63 11.00 2.70 -15.08
N LEU A 64 12.31 2.49 -15.27
CA LEU A 64 13.26 2.37 -14.18
C LEU A 64 13.38 3.68 -13.39
N ALA A 65 13.48 4.82 -14.07
CA ALA A 65 13.51 6.13 -13.44
C ALA A 65 12.30 6.35 -12.53
N ARG A 66 11.09 6.06 -13.04
CA ARG A 66 9.85 6.12 -12.25
C ARG A 66 9.86 5.15 -11.07
N LEU A 67 10.30 3.92 -11.29
CA LEU A 67 10.35 2.90 -10.23
C LEU A 67 11.29 3.33 -9.10
N VAL A 68 12.45 3.90 -9.42
CA VAL A 68 13.42 4.38 -8.45
C VAL A 68 12.87 5.53 -7.59
N THR A 69 11.98 6.38 -8.12
CA THR A 69 11.31 7.41 -7.30
C THR A 69 10.46 6.85 -6.15
N HIS A 70 10.10 5.56 -6.23
CA HIS A 70 9.35 4.85 -5.21
C HIS A 70 10.22 3.99 -4.30
N ILE A 71 11.55 4.12 -4.36
CA ILE A 71 12.47 3.50 -3.40
C ILE A 71 12.82 4.55 -2.34
N PRO A 72 12.47 4.35 -1.06
CA PRO A 72 12.81 5.33 -0.02
C PRO A 72 14.32 5.43 0.19
N ASN A 73 14.78 6.57 0.68
CA ASN A 73 16.17 6.68 1.13
C ASN A 73 16.39 5.81 2.38
N LYS A 74 17.66 5.55 2.68
CA LYS A 74 18.04 4.78 3.87
C LYS A 74 17.47 5.42 5.13
N GLY A 75 16.65 4.66 5.87
CA GLY A 75 15.98 5.11 7.10
C GLY A 75 14.61 5.75 6.88
N GLU A 76 14.20 5.97 5.63
CA GLU A 76 12.85 6.40 5.28
C GLU A 76 11.95 5.18 5.00
N GLN A 77 10.68 5.26 5.40
CA GLN A 77 9.66 4.29 5.00
C GLN A 77 8.63 5.01 4.12
N ILE A 78 8.35 4.48 2.92
CA ILE A 78 7.21 4.94 2.13
C ILE A 78 5.96 4.29 2.70
N VAL A 79 5.47 4.84 3.81
CA VAL A 79 4.10 4.58 4.24
C VAL A 79 3.22 5.44 3.33
N ARG A 80 2.59 4.82 2.33
CA ARG A 80 1.56 5.50 1.53
C ARG A 80 0.54 6.07 2.49
N TYR A 81 0.16 7.33 2.27
CA TYR A 81 -0.70 8.10 3.16
C TYR A 81 -0.10 8.50 4.52
N TYR A 82 1.19 8.30 4.82
CA TYR A 82 1.80 8.87 6.04
C TYR A 82 1.70 10.38 6.04
N GLY A 83 1.89 11.02 4.87
CA GLY A 83 1.60 12.44 4.70
C GLY A 83 0.17 12.77 5.10
N TYR A 84 -0.83 12.01 4.63
CA TYR A 84 -2.24 12.27 4.90
C TYR A 84 -2.67 11.94 6.34
N TYR A 85 -2.12 10.89 6.96
CA TYR A 85 -2.50 10.44 8.31
C TYR A 85 -1.54 10.87 9.42
N SER A 86 -0.45 11.58 9.11
CA SER A 86 0.47 12.10 10.13
C SER A 86 -0.25 13.06 11.08
N ASN A 87 0.15 13.06 12.35
CA ASN A 87 -0.38 13.98 13.36
C ASN A 87 -0.23 15.45 12.92
N LYS A 88 0.86 15.79 12.23
CA LYS A 88 1.10 17.13 11.68
C LYS A 88 0.05 17.50 10.63
N SER A 89 -0.15 16.68 9.60
CA SER A 89 -1.13 16.98 8.54
C SER A 89 -2.56 16.94 9.03
N ARG A 90 -2.88 16.04 9.98
CA ARG A 90 -4.18 16.04 10.67
C ARG A 90 -4.38 17.34 11.44
N GLY A 91 -3.41 17.74 12.25
CA GLY A 91 -3.48 19.00 13.00
C GLY A 91 -3.65 20.23 12.10
N MET A 92 -3.03 20.24 10.91
CA MET A 92 -3.23 21.29 9.91
C MET A 92 -4.66 21.28 9.36
N ARG A 93 -5.21 20.10 9.02
CA ARG A 93 -6.59 20.00 8.51
C ARG A 93 -7.65 20.30 9.56
N THR A 94 -7.42 19.94 10.82
CA THR A 94 -8.29 20.30 11.96
C THR A 94 -8.35 21.81 12.13
N LYS A 95 -7.23 22.52 11.94
CA LYS A 95 -7.20 24.00 12.00
C LYS A 95 -7.97 24.67 10.85
N THR A 96 -8.09 24.00 9.71
CA THR A 96 -8.74 24.54 8.52
C THR A 96 -10.16 23.98 8.31
N ASP A 97 -10.68 23.17 9.24
CA ASP A 97 -11.99 22.49 9.20
C ASP A 97 -12.26 21.62 7.95
N ILE A 98 -11.18 21.10 7.33
CA ILE A 98 -11.23 20.27 6.10
C ILE A 98 -10.90 18.80 6.40
N ASP A 99 -10.77 18.43 7.68
CA ASP A 99 -10.43 17.07 8.04
C ASP A 99 -11.65 16.16 7.80
N ILE A 100 -11.48 15.11 7.01
CA ILE A 100 -12.44 14.02 6.96
C ILE A 100 -12.52 13.46 8.38
N LYS A 101 -13.71 13.49 9.00
CA LYS A 101 -13.97 12.88 10.31
C LYS A 101 -13.46 11.44 10.27
N THR A 102 -12.24 11.24 10.78
CA THR A 102 -11.70 9.91 10.97
C THR A 102 -12.65 9.22 11.94
N PRO A 103 -12.99 7.94 11.74
CA PRO A 103 -13.71 7.21 12.76
C PRO A 103 -13.00 7.45 14.08
N VAL A 104 -13.73 7.96 15.06
CA VAL A 104 -13.22 8.13 16.43
C VAL A 104 -12.57 6.80 16.79
N PRO A 105 -11.35 6.76 17.33
CA PRO A 105 -10.79 5.52 17.85
C PRO A 105 -11.86 4.93 18.76
N VAL A 106 -12.39 3.77 18.40
CA VAL A 106 -13.31 3.07 19.29
C VAL A 106 -12.55 2.93 20.59
N ASP A 107 -13.11 3.44 21.68
CA ASP A 107 -12.55 3.24 23.02
C ASP A 107 -12.52 1.73 23.25
N SER A 108 -11.38 1.14 22.95
CA SER A 108 -11.13 -0.27 23.18
C SER A 108 -10.51 -0.36 24.57
N ASP A 109 -11.04 -1.21 25.43
CA ASP A 109 -10.45 -1.56 26.74
C ASP A 109 -9.06 -2.21 26.65
N ILE A 110 -8.45 -2.19 25.46
CA ILE A 110 -7.21 -2.83 25.09
C ILE A 110 -6.06 -1.88 25.38
N THR A 111 -5.11 -2.33 26.20
CA THR A 111 -3.92 -1.53 26.51
C THR A 111 -3.07 -1.29 25.26
N LYS A 112 -2.36 -0.15 25.20
CA LYS A 112 -1.40 0.15 24.10
C LYS A 112 -0.37 -0.97 23.89
N LYS A 113 -0.01 -1.72 24.94
CA LYS A 113 0.94 -2.84 24.89
C LYS A 113 0.32 -4.05 24.18
N GLU A 114 -0.92 -4.40 24.50
CA GLU A 114 -1.69 -5.43 23.78
C GLU A 114 -1.83 -5.07 22.31
N LEU A 115 -2.20 -3.81 22.02
CA LEU A 115 -2.40 -3.32 20.66
C LEU A 115 -1.14 -3.52 19.82
N ARG A 116 0.03 -3.11 20.32
CA ARG A 116 1.32 -3.33 19.63
C ARG A 116 1.62 -4.81 19.38
N ARG A 117 1.27 -5.70 20.31
CA ARG A 117 1.42 -7.15 20.13
C ARG A 117 0.49 -7.70 19.05
N ILE A 118 -0.76 -7.26 19.04
CA ILE A 118 -1.75 -7.64 18.02
C ILE A 118 -1.28 -7.15 16.64
N TRP A 119 -0.82 -5.90 16.54
CA TRP A 119 -0.25 -5.33 15.31
C TRP A 119 0.98 -6.11 14.82
N ALA A 120 1.91 -6.47 15.71
CA ALA A 120 3.08 -7.27 15.33
C ALA A 120 2.67 -8.65 14.78
N ARG A 121 1.72 -9.33 15.43
CA ARG A 121 1.18 -10.62 14.95
C ARG A 121 0.46 -10.48 13.62
N LEU A 122 -0.27 -9.38 13.40
CA LEU A 122 -0.96 -9.10 12.14
C LEU A 122 0.02 -8.86 11.00
N ILE A 123 1.06 -8.05 11.22
CA ILE A 123 2.14 -7.81 10.26
C ILE A 123 2.83 -9.14 9.93
N GLN A 124 3.17 -9.93 10.94
CA GLN A 124 3.74 -11.26 10.74
C GLN A 124 2.82 -12.13 9.87
N LYS A 125 1.52 -12.21 10.19
CA LYS A 125 0.56 -12.98 9.41
C LYS A 125 0.48 -12.50 7.96
N VAL A 126 0.48 -11.20 7.69
CA VAL A 126 0.38 -10.65 6.33
C VAL A 126 1.64 -10.90 5.50
N TYR A 127 2.83 -10.72 6.08
CA TYR A 127 4.08 -10.90 5.34
C TYR A 127 4.51 -12.36 5.20
N TYR A 128 4.23 -13.21 6.19
CA TYR A 128 4.61 -14.63 6.15
C TYR A 128 3.57 -15.52 5.46
N THR A 129 2.31 -15.09 5.28
CA THR A 129 1.32 -15.83 4.45
C THR A 129 1.38 -15.46 2.97
N ALA A 130 2.13 -14.41 2.60
CA ALA A 130 2.43 -14.06 1.21
C ALA A 130 3.56 -14.93 0.62
N THR A 131 3.54 -16.24 0.88
CA THR A 131 4.36 -17.19 0.12
C THR A 131 3.65 -17.48 -1.20
N LEU A 132 4.21 -16.91 -2.27
CA LEU A 132 4.15 -17.31 -3.68
C LEU A 132 3.07 -18.35 -4.03
N ARG A 133 2.02 -17.91 -4.73
CA ARG A 133 1.18 -18.78 -5.54
C ARG A 133 0.97 -18.15 -6.90
#